data_AF-A0A421DR97-F1
#
_entry.id   AF-A0A421DR97-F1
#
_cell.length_a   1.000
_cell.length_b   1.000
_cell.length_c   1.000
_cell.angle_alpha   90.00
_cell.angle_beta   90.00
_cell.angle_gamma   90.00
#
_symmetry.space_group_name_H-M   'P 1'
#
loop_
_entity.id
_entity.type
_entity.pdbx_description
1 polymer ?
#
loop_
_entity_poly.entity_id
_entity_poly.type
_entity_poly.pdbx_seq_one_letter_code
_entity_poly.pdbx_strand_id
1 'polypeptide(L)' 'MNQTQSVDLISSIVGEKLGVAGDETRRLAITGALSGTVTAFYSRQQSFLETVKAAQHDGIHQTS' A
#
# COMPACT_ATOMS: atom_id res chain seq x y z
N MET A 1 -29.53 2.75 -9.95
CA MET A 1 -28.22 3.10 -10.52
C MET A 1 -27.24 3.52 -9.40
N ASN A 2 -26.76 2.59 -8.55
CA ASN A 2 -25.97 2.99 -7.35
C ASN A 2 -24.68 2.17 -7.11
N GLN A 3 -24.43 1.12 -7.89
CA GLN A 3 -23.24 0.26 -7.71
C GLN A 3 -21.99 0.85 -8.35
N THR A 4 -22.10 1.42 -9.55
CA THR A 4 -20.96 2.02 -10.27
C THR A 4 -20.33 3.17 -9.50
N GLN A 5 -21.15 4.08 -8.96
CA GLN A 5 -20.68 5.19 -8.12
C GLN A 5 -19.97 4.72 -6.85
N SER A 6 -20.44 3.61 -6.27
CA SER A 6 -19.81 3.01 -5.09
C SER A 6 -18.44 2.40 -5.43
N VAL A 7 -18.32 1.74 -6.58
CA VAL A 7 -17.06 1.13 -7.04
C VAL A 7 -16.01 2.19 -7.36
N ASP A 8 -16.40 3.29 -7.99
CA ASP A 8 -15.47 4.37 -8.33
C ASP A 8 -14.94 5.07 -7.07
N LEU A 9 -15.81 5.32 -6.08
CA LEU A 9 -15.41 5.85 -4.78
C LEU A 9 -14.43 4.93 -4.04
N ILE A 10 -14.75 3.64 -3.95
CA ILE A 10 -13.89 2.65 -3.28
C ILE A 10 -12.54 2.54 -3.99
N SER A 11 -12.54 2.53 -5.32
CA SER A 11 -11.31 2.42 -6.12
C SER A 11 -10.43 3.67 -5.98
N SER A 12 -11.03 4.85 -5.84
CA SER A 12 -10.28 6.08 -5.56
C SER A 12 -9.61 6.04 -4.18
N ILE A 13 -10.35 5.62 -3.13
CA ILE A 13 -9.82 5.56 -1.76
C ILE A 13 -8.69 4.53 -1.65
N VAL A 14 -8.89 3.35 -2.22
CA VAL A 14 -7.87 2.28 -2.20
C VAL A 14 -6.67 2.68 -3.05
N GLY A 15 -6.89 3.29 -4.21
CA GLY A 15 -5.83 3.78 -5.07
C GLY A 15 -4.95 4.82 -4.39
N GLU A 16 -5.54 5.81 -3.73
CA GLU A 16 -4.79 6.84 -2.99
C GLU A 16 -3.86 6.23 -1.93
N LYS A 17 -4.35 5.24 -1.16
CA LYS A 17 -3.53 4.55 -0.14
C LYS A 17 -2.36 3.76 -0.73
N LEU A 18 -2.52 3.25 -1.94
CA LEU A 18 -1.51 2.45 -2.64
C LEU A 18 -0.61 3.29 -3.55
N GLY A 19 -0.89 4.59 -3.72
CA GLY A 19 -0.23 5.42 -4.73
C GLY A 19 -0.57 5.01 -6.17
N VAL A 20 -1.76 4.45 -6.39
CA VAL A 20 -2.26 3.94 -7.67
C VAL A 20 -3.47 4.77 -8.12
N ALA A 21 -3.60 5.08 -9.41
CA ALA A 21 -4.77 5.80 -9.90
C ALA A 21 -6.08 5.02 -9.67
N GLY A 22 -7.20 5.74 -9.51
CA GLY A 22 -8.52 5.12 -9.25
C GLY A 22 -8.96 4.16 -10.35
N ASP A 23 -8.77 4.52 -11.63
CA ASP A 23 -9.08 3.67 -12.78
C ASP A 23 -8.25 2.37 -12.80
N GLU A 24 -6.97 2.49 -12.43
CA GLU A 24 -6.08 1.34 -12.33
C GLU A 24 -6.48 0.43 -11.16
N THR A 25 -6.85 1.02 -10.02
CA THR A 25 -7.37 0.28 -8.87
C THR A 25 -8.67 -0.46 -9.20
N ARG A 26 -9.56 0.18 -9.96
CA ARG A 26 -10.79 -0.43 -10.47
C ARG A 26 -10.48 -1.61 -11.40
N ARG A 27 -9.50 -1.46 -12.29
CA ARG A 27 -9.04 -2.54 -13.17
C ARG A 27 -8.53 -3.73 -12.35
N LEU A 28 -7.68 -3.49 -11.36
CA LEU A 28 -7.15 -4.52 -10.46
C LEU A 28 -8.26 -5.21 -9.65
N ALA A 29 -9.28 -4.47 -9.24
CA ALA A 29 -10.44 -5.05 -8.55
C ALA A 29 -11.23 -5.99 -9.47
N ILE A 30 -11.49 -5.57 -10.71
CA ILE A 30 -12.23 -6.37 -11.71
C ILE A 30 -11.46 -7.64 -12.09
N THR A 31 -10.14 -7.57 -12.22
CA THR A 31 -9.30 -8.72 -12.57
C THR A 31 -8.96 -9.62 -11.38
N GLY A 32 -9.35 -9.23 -10.15
CA GLY A 32 -9.02 -9.94 -8.92
C GLY A 32 -7.57 -9.75 -8.44
N ALA A 33 -6.75 -8.97 -9.15
CA ALA A 33 -5.34 -8.73 -8.82
C ALA A 33 -5.12 -7.72 -7.67
N LEU A 34 -6.19 -7.02 -7.24
CA LEU A 34 -6.09 -6.00 -6.21
C LEU A 34 -5.56 -6.55 -4.88
N SER A 35 -6.00 -7.74 -4.46
CA SER A 35 -5.57 -8.36 -3.20
C SER A 35 -4.05 -8.56 -3.17
N GLY A 36 -3.47 -9.15 -4.22
CA GLY A 36 -2.02 -9.36 -4.32
C GLY A 36 -1.24 -8.05 -4.37
N THR A 37 -1.79 -7.02 -5.03
CA THR A 37 -1.20 -5.68 -5.08
C THR A 37 -1.13 -5.04 -3.70
N VAL A 38 -2.22 -5.13 -2.93
CA VAL A 38 -2.30 -4.65 -1.54
C VAL A 38 -1.30 -5.38 -0.65
N THR A 39 -1.24 -6.72 -0.73
CA THR A 39 -0.27 -7.51 0.04
C THR A 39 1.16 -7.09 -0.27
N ALA A 40 1.53 -7.02 -1.56
CA ALA A 40 2.88 -6.64 -1.97
C ALA A 40 3.25 -5.20 -1.57
N PHE A 41 2.27 -4.28 -1.54
CA PHE A 41 2.48 -2.91 -1.07
C PHE A 41 2.83 -2.90 0.42
N TYR A 42 1.99 -3.50 1.26
CA TYR A 42 2.21 -3.48 2.72
C TYR A 42 3.42 -4.30 3.15
N SER A 43 3.74 -5.41 2.48
CA SER A 43 4.98 -6.14 2.76
C SER A 43 6.22 -5.28 2.52
N ARG A 44 6.27 -4.51 1.42
CA ARG A 44 7.39 -3.58 1.15
C ARG A 44 7.46 -2.45 2.16
N GLN A 45 6.30 -1.90 2.55
CA GLN A 45 6.25 -0.86 3.58
C GLN A 45 6.75 -1.38 4.93
N GLN A 46 6.38 -2.60 5.31
CA GLN A 46 6.86 -3.23 6.54
C GLN A 46 8.37 -3.46 6.51
N SER A 47 8.91 -4.03 5.43
CA SER A 47 10.37 -4.24 5.30
C SER A 47 11.16 -2.93 5.36
N PHE A 48 10.62 -1.85 4.80
CA PHE A 48 11.22 -0.52 4.92
C PHE A 48 11.25 -0.04 6.37
N LEU A 49 10.14 -0.18 7.10
CA LEU A 49 10.06 0.19 8.52
C LEU A 49 11.02 -0.63 9.39
N GLU A 50 11.17 -1.93 9.11
CA GLU A 50 12.14 -2.78 9.80
C GLU A 50 13.59 -2.36 9.53
N THR A 51 13.91 -2.00 8.27
CA THR A 51 15.23 -1.52 7.89
C THR A 51 15.58 -0.20 8.59
N VAL A 52 14.64 0.75 8.63
CA VAL A 52 14.81 2.04 9.35
C VAL A 52 14.98 1.80 10.85
N LYS A 53 14.20 0.90 11.44
CA LYS A 53 14.29 0.56 12.86
C LYS A 53 15.64 -0.10 13.21
N ALA A 54 16.14 -0.99 12.36
CA ALA A 54 17.45 -1.61 12.55
C ALA A 54 18.58 -0.57 12.50
N ALA A 55 18.58 0.30 11.49
CA ALA A 55 19.55 1.38 11.36
C ALA A 55 19.52 2.37 12.55
N GLN A 56 18.37 2.56 13.18
CA GLN A 56 18.23 3.42 14.34
C GLN A 56 18.70 2.75 15.66
N HIS A 57 18.63 1.42 15.76
CA HIS A 57 19.12 0.68 16.92
C HIS A 57 20.65 0.59 16.97
N ASP A 58 21.32 0.53 15.82
CA ASP A 58 22.79 0.47 15.74
C ASP A 58 23.49 1.82 16.05
N GLY A 59 22.74 2.92 16.14
CA GLY A 59 23.29 4.26 16.41
C GLY A 59 23.55 4.59 17.89
N ILE A 60 23.24 3.69 18.85
CA ILE A 60 23.23 4.02 20.30
C ILE A 60 24.39 3.36 21.08
N HIS A 61 25.39 2.79 20.41
CA HIS A 61 26.50 2.08 21.09
C HIS A 61 27.90 2.48 20.64
N GLN A 62 28.14 3.78 20.43
CA GLN A 62 29.48 4.35 20.31
C GLN A 62 29.60 5.69 21.04
N THR A 63 29.70 5.65 22.36
CA THR A 63 30.46 6.64 23.14
C THR A 63 31.21 5.89 24.24
N SER A 64 32.45 5.51 23.96
CA SER A 64 33.46 5.18 24.97
C SER A 64 34.08 6.45 25.52
#